data_AF-A0A958UAH6-F1
#
_entry.id   AF-A0A958UAH6-F1
#
_cell.length_a   1.000
_cell.length_b   1.000
_cell.length_c   1.000
_cell.angle_alpha   90.00
_cell.angle_beta   90.00
_cell.angle_gamma   90.00
#
_symmetry.space_group_name_H-M   'P 1'
#
loop_
_entity.id
_entity.type
_entity.pdbx_description
1 polymer ?
#
loop_
_entity_poly.entity_id
_entity_poly.type
_entity_poly.pdbx_seq_one_letter_code
_entity_poly.pdbx_strand_id
1 'polypeptide(L)'
;MKNTKFILLLIIFFFAAVVNAQKVEHEGKEYKVKGSKILLNDEDVTAQLTGEQQKEIKRKLKEKLDKEEKIKKAEKAQKKSEKKQKAAEKQQKKAEKEVKKHAKAQDNFSDAKKKYDKEFKKYQKLKSKGKLSPEDEVKWLKKLEGLQKKIDKTERKL
;
A
#
# COMPACT_ATOMS: atom_id res chain seq x y z
N MET A 1 21.25 28.95 -17.49
CA MET A 1 20.11 28.43 -16.68
C MET A 1 20.30 28.58 -15.16
N LYS A 2 20.94 29.65 -14.66
CA LYS A 2 21.06 29.91 -13.21
C LYS A 2 20.04 30.93 -12.71
N ASN A 3 19.59 31.83 -13.59
CA ASN A 3 18.72 32.96 -13.26
C ASN A 3 17.24 32.55 -13.17
N THR A 4 16.80 31.55 -13.94
CA THR A 4 15.43 31.00 -13.89
C THR A 4 15.12 30.31 -12.56
N LYS A 5 16.11 29.67 -11.92
CA LYS A 5 15.94 29.08 -10.59
C LYS A 5 15.77 30.15 -9.50
N PHE A 6 16.48 31.28 -9.62
CA PHE A 6 16.31 32.43 -8.73
C PHE A 6 14.95 33.11 -8.88
N ILE A 7 14.45 33.23 -10.11
CA ILE A 7 13.12 33.80 -10.39
C ILE A 7 12.02 32.90 -9.81
N LEU A 8 12.12 31.57 -9.95
CA LEU A 8 11.15 30.63 -9.37
C LEU A 8 11.14 30.70 -7.84
N LEU A 9 12.31 30.84 -7.21
CA LEU A 9 12.45 30.95 -5.76
C LEU A 9 11.87 32.27 -5.22
N LEU A 10 12.05 33.37 -5.96
CA LEU A 10 11.45 34.69 -5.67
C LEU A 10 9.92 34.67 -5.76
N ILE A 11 9.35 33.97 -6.75
CA ILE A 11 7.89 33.83 -6.90
C ILE A 11 7.29 33.04 -5.74
N ILE A 12 7.96 31.97 -5.30
CA ILE A 12 7.54 31.18 -4.13
C ILE A 12 7.63 32.02 -2.83
N PHE A 13 8.63 32.89 -2.70
CA PHE A 13 8.77 33.81 -1.57
C PHE A 13 7.70 34.92 -1.58
N PHE A 14 7.33 35.45 -2.75
CA PHE A 14 6.27 36.46 -2.89
C PHE A 14 4.88 35.90 -2.57
N PHE A 15 4.62 34.63 -2.88
CA PHE A 15 3.36 33.96 -2.51
C PHE A 15 3.25 33.68 -1.01
N ALA A 16 4.38 33.52 -0.30
CA ALA A 16 4.38 33.33 1.16
C ALA A 16 4.00 34.61 1.93
N ALA A 17 4.10 35.79 1.29
CA ALA A 17 3.71 37.08 1.88
C ALA A 17 2.21 37.38 1.78
N VAL A 18 1.41 36.50 1.15
CA VAL A 18 -0.05 36.63 1.15
C VAL A 18 -0.56 36.32 2.55
N VAL A 19 -0.73 37.40 3.31
CA VAL A 19 -1.19 37.47 4.69
C VAL A 19 -2.38 36.52 4.90
N ASN A 20 -2.17 35.48 5.70
CA ASN A 20 -3.20 34.52 6.10
C ASN A 20 -4.30 35.24 6.88
N ALA A 21 -5.31 35.72 6.16
CA ALA A 21 -6.47 36.36 6.71
C ALA A 21 -7.47 35.30 7.14
N GLN A 22 -7.72 35.18 8.44
CA GLN A 22 -8.51 34.06 8.97
C GLN A 22 -9.92 34.53 9.29
N LYS A 23 -10.92 33.79 8.79
CA LYS A 23 -12.33 34.16 8.91
C LYS A 23 -12.99 33.52 10.13
N VAL A 24 -13.68 34.33 10.92
CA VAL A 24 -14.39 33.94 12.12
C VAL A 24 -15.76 34.61 12.19
N GLU A 25 -16.78 33.85 12.58
CA GLU A 25 -18.13 34.36 12.74
C GLU A 25 -18.38 34.78 14.19
N HIS A 26 -18.92 35.98 14.38
CA HIS A 26 -19.30 36.50 15.69
C HIS A 26 -20.58 37.34 15.52
N GLU A 27 -21.62 37.05 16.32
CA GLU A 27 -22.92 37.75 16.26
C GLU A 27 -23.54 37.82 14.85
N GLY A 28 -23.42 36.74 14.07
CA GLY A 28 -23.95 36.63 12.70
C GLY A 28 -23.17 37.42 11.64
N LYS A 29 -22.04 38.04 12.00
CA LYS A 29 -21.14 38.76 11.09
C LYS A 29 -19.84 38.00 10.90
N GLU A 30 -19.35 37.94 9.65
CA GLU A 30 -18.09 37.29 9.30
C GLU A 30 -16.93 38.30 9.36
N TYR A 31 -16.06 38.14 10.35
CA TYR A 31 -14.89 38.98 10.53
C TYR A 31 -13.64 38.28 9.98
N LYS A 32 -12.76 39.06 9.34
CA LYS A 32 -11.47 38.62 8.84
C LYS A 32 -10.37 39.18 9.73
N VAL A 33 -9.66 38.32 10.44
CA VAL A 33 -8.56 38.72 11.34
C VAL A 33 -7.23 38.65 10.58
N LYS A 34 -6.51 39.78 10.54
CA LYS A 34 -5.16 39.90 9.95
C LYS A 34 -4.22 40.50 11.01
N GLY A 35 -3.49 39.63 11.70
CA GLY A 35 -2.59 40.06 12.78
C GLY A 35 -3.37 40.71 13.93
N SER A 36 -3.14 42.00 14.19
CA SER A 36 -3.84 42.76 15.22
C SER A 36 -5.19 43.33 14.77
N LYS A 37 -5.44 43.41 13.45
CA LYS A 37 -6.62 44.05 12.86
C LYS A 37 -7.78 43.08 12.67
N ILE A 38 -8.99 43.55 12.94
CA ILE A 38 -10.25 42.86 12.72
C ILE A 38 -11.01 43.61 11.63
N LEU A 39 -11.21 42.94 10.49
CA LEU A 39 -11.88 43.52 9.32
C LEU A 39 -13.29 42.97 9.19
N LEU A 40 -14.25 43.83 8.84
CA LEU A 40 -15.60 43.46 8.42
C LEU A 40 -15.80 44.00 7.01
N ASN A 41 -16.16 43.14 6.05
CA ASN A 41 -16.24 43.54 4.63
C ASN A 41 -14.97 44.23 4.09
N ASP A 42 -13.80 43.79 4.56
CA ASP A 42 -12.47 44.37 4.25
C ASP A 42 -12.22 45.80 4.78
N GLU A 43 -13.13 46.37 5.58
CA GLU A 43 -12.92 47.61 6.35
C GLU A 43 -12.40 47.33 7.76
N ASP A 44 -11.46 48.14 8.26
CA ASP A 44 -10.86 47.97 9.59
C ASP A 44 -11.79 48.51 10.67
N VAL A 45 -12.51 47.60 11.33
CA VAL A 45 -13.47 47.92 12.40
C VAL A 45 -12.86 47.74 13.79
N THR A 46 -11.54 47.56 13.89
CA THR A 46 -10.86 47.25 15.16
C THR A 46 -11.16 48.31 16.22
N ALA A 47 -11.07 49.60 15.88
CA ALA A 47 -11.31 50.70 16.81
C ALA A 47 -12.78 50.85 17.24
N GLN A 48 -13.72 50.30 16.47
CA GLN A 48 -15.16 50.35 16.75
C GLN A 48 -15.63 49.19 17.63
N LEU A 49 -14.82 48.14 17.75
CA LEU A 49 -15.09 46.99 18.60
C LEU A 49 -14.58 47.25 20.02
N THR A 50 -15.37 46.86 21.02
CA THR A 50 -14.93 46.92 22.41
C THR A 50 -13.78 45.94 22.65
N GLY A 51 -12.96 46.21 23.67
CA GLY A 51 -11.85 45.31 24.03
C GLY A 51 -12.31 43.87 24.34
N GLU A 52 -13.54 43.70 24.81
CA GLU A 52 -14.15 42.39 25.03
C GLU A 52 -14.55 41.70 23.71
N GLN A 53 -15.19 42.41 22.78
CA GLN A 53 -15.53 41.87 21.46
C GLN A 53 -14.29 41.44 20.68
N GLN A 54 -13.22 42.25 20.71
CA GLN A 54 -11.96 41.90 20.07
C GLN A 54 -11.34 40.61 20.65
N LYS A 55 -11.37 40.46 21.99
CA LYS A 55 -10.87 39.26 22.67
C LYS A 55 -11.70 38.04 22.28
N GLU A 56 -13.02 38.17 22.23
CA GLU A 56 -13.94 37.08 21.90
C GLU A 56 -13.78 36.61 20.46
N ILE A 57 -13.66 37.54 19.49
CA ILE A 57 -13.39 37.23 18.08
C ILE A 57 -12.06 36.47 17.94
N LYS A 58 -10.99 36.92 18.60
CA LYS A 58 -9.68 36.24 18.60
C LYS A 58 -9.74 34.87 19.27
N ARG A 59 -10.51 34.73 20.36
CA ARG A 59 -10.72 33.46 21.07
C ARG A 59 -11.41 32.43 20.18
N LYS A 60 -12.53 32.81 19.54
CA LYS A 60 -13.27 31.93 18.60
C LYS A 60 -12.39 31.50 17.42
N LEU A 61 -11.58 32.41 16.90
CA LEU A 61 -10.64 32.10 15.83
C LEU A 61 -9.59 31.07 16.26
N LYS A 62 -8.97 31.28 17.42
CA LYS A 62 -8.00 30.34 17.99
C LYS A 62 -8.64 28.97 18.21
N GLU A 63 -9.85 28.92 18.76
CA GLU A 63 -10.56 27.67 18.98
C GLU A 63 -10.86 26.93 17.67
N LYS A 64 -11.25 27.66 16.61
CA LYS A 64 -11.48 27.09 15.28
C LYS A 64 -10.19 26.50 14.68
N LEU A 65 -9.07 27.23 14.77
CA LEU A 65 -7.76 26.75 14.32
C LEU A 65 -7.31 25.52 15.09
N ASP A 66 -7.42 25.54 16.42
CA ASP A 66 -7.03 24.41 17.27
C ASP A 66 -7.88 23.17 16.94
N LYS A 67 -9.18 23.34 16.69
CA LYS A 67 -10.06 22.25 16.22
C LYS A 67 -9.63 21.72 14.86
N GLU A 68 -9.38 22.60 13.89
CA GLU A 68 -8.96 22.20 12.53
C GLU A 68 -7.59 21.50 12.53
N GLU A 69 -6.65 21.96 13.36
CA GLU A 69 -5.34 21.32 13.53
C GLU A 69 -5.48 19.93 14.17
N LYS A 70 -6.33 19.79 15.20
CA LYS A 70 -6.65 18.49 15.81
C LYS A 70 -7.27 17.52 14.81
N ILE A 71 -8.22 17.98 13.99
CA ILE A 71 -8.83 17.18 12.93
C ILE A 71 -7.77 16.76 11.91
N LYS A 72 -6.95 17.69 11.39
CA LYS A 72 -5.87 17.38 10.45
C LYS A 72 -4.85 16.40 11.02
N LYS A 73 -4.52 16.50 12.31
CA LYS A 73 -3.63 15.55 12.99
C LYS A 73 -4.28 14.17 13.09
N ALA A 74 -5.56 14.10 13.46
CA ALA A 74 -6.32 12.87 13.54
C ALA A 74 -6.45 12.18 12.17
N GLU A 75 -6.80 12.91 11.11
CA GLU A 75 -6.87 12.41 9.73
C GLU A 75 -5.51 11.90 9.24
N LYS A 76 -4.42 12.64 9.50
CA LYS A 76 -3.06 12.20 9.16
C LYS A 76 -2.70 10.91 9.91
N ALA A 77 -3.06 10.79 11.18
CA ALA A 77 -2.82 9.60 11.98
C ALA A 77 -3.63 8.40 11.45
N GLN A 78 -4.91 8.60 11.16
CA GLN A 78 -5.78 7.59 10.57
C GLN A 78 -5.25 7.12 9.21
N LYS A 79 -4.92 8.04 8.31
CA LYS A 79 -4.36 7.71 6.99
C LYS A 79 -3.02 6.96 7.09
N LYS A 80 -2.19 7.28 8.08
CA LYS A 80 -0.96 6.51 8.36
C LYS A 80 -1.29 5.10 8.85
N SER A 81 -2.26 4.96 9.75
CA SER A 81 -2.72 3.67 10.26
C SER A 81 -3.28 2.79 9.14
N GLU A 82 -4.18 3.31 8.31
CA GLU A 82 -4.76 2.59 7.17
C GLU A 82 -3.69 2.14 6.17
N LYS A 83 -2.69 2.99 5.88
CA LYS A 83 -1.57 2.61 5.02
C LYS A 83 -0.75 1.47 5.61
N LYS A 84 -0.49 1.48 6.92
CA LYS A 84 0.23 0.41 7.62
C LYS A 84 -0.57 -0.90 7.58
N GLN A 85 -1.87 -0.85 7.87
CA GLN A 85 -2.75 -2.02 7.80
C GLN A 85 -2.77 -2.62 6.39
N LYS A 86 -2.99 -1.80 5.35
CA LYS A 86 -2.97 -2.26 3.95
C LYS A 86 -1.62 -2.84 3.53
N ALA A 87 -0.51 -2.32 4.04
CA ALA A 87 0.82 -2.87 3.76
C ALA A 87 1.01 -4.23 4.43
N ALA A 88 0.60 -4.37 5.69
CA ALA A 88 0.67 -5.63 6.43
C ALA A 88 -0.22 -6.71 5.77
N GLU A 89 -1.45 -6.37 5.40
CA GLU A 89 -2.36 -7.29 4.71
C GLU A 89 -1.79 -7.76 3.37
N LYS A 90 -1.18 -6.86 2.58
CA LYS A 90 -0.50 -7.23 1.33
C LYS A 90 0.69 -8.16 1.57
N GLN A 91 1.46 -7.94 2.63
CA GLN A 91 2.58 -8.82 2.99
C GLN A 91 2.09 -10.20 3.40
N GLN A 92 1.07 -10.27 4.27
CA GLN A 92 0.45 -11.52 4.68
C GLN A 92 -0.08 -12.31 3.48
N LYS A 93 -0.83 -11.65 2.58
CA LYS A 93 -1.36 -12.29 1.36
C LYS A 93 -0.28 -12.77 0.41
N LYS A 94 0.86 -12.09 0.33
CA LYS A 94 2.02 -12.56 -0.44
C LYS A 94 2.64 -13.80 0.21
N ALA A 95 2.87 -13.76 1.52
CA ALA A 95 3.41 -14.89 2.27
C ALA A 95 2.51 -16.13 2.13
N GLU A 96 1.19 -15.98 2.31
CA GLU A 96 0.22 -17.07 2.15
C GLU A 96 0.25 -17.66 0.73
N LYS A 97 0.34 -16.81 -0.31
CA LYS A 97 0.46 -17.27 -1.69
C LYS A 97 1.74 -18.05 -1.94
N GLU A 98 2.87 -17.61 -1.40
CA GLU A 98 4.14 -18.33 -1.54
C GLU A 98 4.12 -19.67 -0.81
N VAL A 99 3.60 -19.71 0.43
CA VAL A 99 3.38 -20.97 1.16
C VAL A 99 2.50 -21.92 0.35
N LYS A 100 1.38 -21.43 -0.20
CA LYS A 100 0.47 -22.25 -1.01
C LYS A 100 1.11 -22.74 -2.31
N LYS A 101 1.96 -21.94 -2.95
CA LYS A 101 2.70 -22.36 -4.15
C LYS A 101 3.71 -23.45 -3.82
N HIS A 102 4.48 -23.27 -2.75
CA HIS A 102 5.47 -24.23 -2.30
C HIS A 102 4.82 -25.56 -1.88
N ALA A 103 3.72 -25.51 -1.11
CA ALA A 103 2.94 -26.69 -0.77
C ALA A 103 2.46 -27.44 -2.03
N LYS A 104 1.88 -26.72 -3.01
CA LYS A 104 1.49 -27.33 -4.29
C LYS A 104 2.67 -27.90 -5.08
N ALA A 105 3.84 -27.28 -5.02
CA ALA A 105 5.04 -27.79 -5.69
C ALA A 105 5.50 -29.11 -5.03
N GLN A 106 5.48 -29.18 -3.69
CA GLN A 106 5.74 -30.40 -2.91
C GLN A 106 4.77 -31.52 -3.24
N ASP A 107 3.47 -31.23 -3.26
CA ASP A 107 2.44 -32.21 -3.62
C ASP A 107 2.65 -32.76 -5.04
N ASN A 108 2.88 -31.88 -6.02
CA ASN A 108 3.13 -32.28 -7.39
C ASN A 108 4.40 -33.13 -7.55
N PHE A 109 5.47 -32.81 -6.82
CA PHE A 109 6.69 -33.61 -6.81
C PHE A 109 6.47 -34.99 -6.18
N SER A 110 5.80 -35.03 -5.02
CA SER A 110 5.42 -36.26 -4.33
C SER A 110 4.58 -37.18 -5.21
N ASP A 111 3.58 -36.63 -5.90
CA ASP A 111 2.70 -37.39 -6.81
C ASP A 111 3.44 -37.90 -8.05
N ALA A 112 4.35 -37.09 -8.62
CA ALA A 112 5.20 -37.52 -9.73
C ALA A 112 6.09 -38.71 -9.32
N LYS A 113 6.70 -38.64 -8.14
CA LYS A 113 7.54 -39.71 -7.57
C LYS A 113 6.73 -40.98 -7.32
N LYS A 114 5.57 -40.87 -6.65
CA LYS A 114 4.67 -42.03 -6.42
C LYS A 114 4.25 -42.69 -7.73
N LYS A 115 3.96 -41.91 -8.76
CA LYS A 115 3.56 -42.44 -10.07
C LYS A 115 4.72 -43.18 -10.76
N TYR A 116 5.92 -42.61 -10.73
CA TYR A 116 7.12 -43.29 -11.23
C TYR A 116 7.36 -44.61 -10.49
N ASP A 117 7.36 -44.60 -9.16
CA ASP A 117 7.61 -45.80 -8.35
C ASP A 117 6.60 -46.91 -8.64
N LYS A 118 5.32 -46.56 -8.81
CA LYS A 118 4.27 -47.52 -9.16
C LYS A 118 4.50 -48.16 -10.52
N GLU A 119 4.84 -47.35 -11.52
CA GLU A 119 5.09 -47.81 -12.89
C GLU A 119 6.40 -48.60 -12.98
N PHE A 120 7.44 -48.17 -12.27
CA PHE A 120 8.72 -48.86 -12.18
C PHE A 120 8.56 -50.24 -11.53
N LYS A 121 7.80 -50.35 -10.43
CA LYS A 121 7.47 -51.64 -9.81
C LYS A 121 6.69 -52.55 -10.77
N LYS A 122 5.79 -51.99 -11.59
CA LYS A 122 5.05 -52.77 -12.58
C LYS A 122 5.96 -53.28 -13.71
N TYR A 123 6.83 -52.43 -14.23
CA TYR A 123 7.86 -52.81 -15.20
C TYR A 123 8.75 -53.95 -14.67
N GLN A 124 9.31 -53.78 -13.47
CA GLN A 124 10.17 -54.79 -12.84
C GLN A 124 9.46 -56.14 -12.68
N LYS A 125 8.19 -56.14 -12.25
CA LYS A 125 7.39 -57.37 -12.15
C LYS A 125 7.11 -58.06 -13.48
N LEU A 126 6.94 -57.29 -14.56
CA LEU A 126 6.70 -57.85 -15.89
C LEU A 126 8.00 -58.40 -16.49
N LYS A 127 9.11 -57.67 -16.30
CA LYS A 127 10.45 -58.07 -16.72
C LYS A 127 10.91 -59.35 -16.02
N SER A 128 10.74 -59.43 -14.70
CA SER A 128 11.11 -60.63 -13.93
C SER A 128 10.28 -61.86 -14.30
N LYS A 129 9.06 -61.68 -14.83
CA LYS A 129 8.20 -62.75 -15.31
C LYS A 129 8.45 -63.11 -16.79
N GLY A 130 9.39 -62.46 -17.47
CA GLY A 130 9.63 -62.66 -18.90
C GLY A 130 8.44 -62.27 -19.79
N LYS A 131 7.53 -61.41 -19.30
CA LYS A 131 6.29 -61.02 -20.00
C LYS A 131 6.45 -59.75 -20.85
N LEU A 132 7.68 -59.34 -21.18
CA LEU A 132 7.93 -58.25 -22.12
C LEU A 132 8.57 -58.80 -23.39
N SER A 133 7.97 -58.43 -24.51
CA SER A 133 8.66 -58.48 -25.80
C SER A 133 9.74 -57.39 -25.86
N PRO A 134 10.74 -57.50 -26.76
CA PRO A 134 11.73 -56.45 -26.97
C PRO A 134 11.11 -55.08 -27.29
N GLU A 135 10.05 -55.06 -28.10
CA GLU A 135 9.35 -53.82 -28.46
C GLU A 135 8.61 -53.20 -27.27
N ASP A 136 7.98 -54.02 -26.43
CA ASP A 136 7.30 -53.54 -25.23
C ASP A 136 8.28 -53.02 -24.19
N GLU A 137 9.49 -53.58 -24.12
CA GLU A 137 10.54 -53.08 -23.25
C GLU A 137 10.93 -51.65 -23.61
N VAL A 138 11.10 -51.37 -24.91
CA VAL A 138 11.36 -50.00 -25.39
C VAL A 138 10.22 -49.05 -25.01
N LYS A 139 8.95 -49.46 -25.18
CA LYS A 139 7.78 -48.64 -24.79
C LYS A 139 7.75 -48.35 -23.29
N TRP A 140 8.08 -49.35 -22.46
CA TRP A 140 8.14 -49.19 -21.00
C TRP A 140 9.26 -48.26 -20.57
N LEU A 141 10.46 -48.41 -21.13
CA LEU A 141 11.59 -47.52 -20.86
C LEU A 141 11.27 -46.08 -21.24
N LYS A 142 10.68 -45.86 -22.42
CA LYS A 142 10.22 -44.52 -22.86
C LYS A 142 9.18 -43.92 -21.92
N LYS A 143 8.26 -44.73 -21.40
CA LYS A 143 7.26 -44.29 -20.40
C LYS A 143 7.92 -43.87 -19.09
N LEU A 144 8.87 -44.67 -18.59
CA LEU A 144 9.61 -44.38 -17.35
C LEU A 144 10.48 -43.13 -17.50
N GLU A 145 11.16 -42.97 -18.64
CA GLU A 145 11.93 -41.76 -18.96
C GLU A 145 11.03 -40.51 -18.96
N GLY A 146 9.83 -40.60 -19.56
CA GLY A 146 8.86 -39.52 -19.54
C GLY A 146 8.34 -39.16 -18.14
N LEU A 147 8.27 -40.13 -17.22
CA LEU A 147 7.92 -39.90 -15.81
C LEU A 147 9.10 -39.31 -15.03
N GLN A 148 10.33 -39.76 -15.29
CA GLN A 148 11.54 -39.19 -14.71
C GLN A 148 11.68 -37.71 -15.08
N LYS A 149 11.52 -37.35 -16.36
CA LYS A 149 11.51 -35.95 -16.81
C LYS A 149 10.45 -35.10 -16.11
N LYS A 150 9.32 -35.70 -15.72
CA LYS A 150 8.27 -34.98 -14.94
C LYS A 150 8.70 -34.75 -13.50
N ILE A 151 9.37 -35.71 -12.87
CA ILE A 151 9.96 -35.56 -11.53
C ILE A 151 11.01 -34.44 -11.56
N ASP A 152 11.96 -34.48 -12.49
CA ASP A 152 12.99 -33.44 -12.59
C ASP A 152 12.37 -32.04 -12.81
N LYS A 153 11.28 -31.97 -13.60
CA LYS A 153 10.57 -30.72 -13.84
C LYS A 153 9.80 -30.20 -12.62
N THR A 154 9.26 -31.08 -11.78
CA THR A 154 8.57 -30.67 -10.54
C THR A 154 9.56 -30.38 -9.43
N GLU A 155 10.69 -31.08 -9.37
CA GLU A 155 11.80 -30.82 -8.45
C GLU A 155 12.40 -29.43 -8.65
N ARG A 156 12.64 -29.03 -9.91
CA ARG A 156 13.10 -27.66 -10.25
C ARG A 156 12.14 -26.54 -9.83
N LYS A 157 10.91 -26.88 -9.43
CA LYS A 157 9.86 -25.92 -9.02
C LYS A 157 9.64 -25.89 -7.51
N LEU A 158 10.33 -26.74 -6.75
CA LEU A 158 10.44 -26.65 -5.30
C LEU A 158 11.36 -25.50 -4.93
#